data_AF-A0A9J5ZKD7-F1
#
_entry.id   AF-A0A9J5ZKD7-F1
#
_cell.length_a   1.000
_cell.length_b   1.000
_cell.length_c   1.000
_cell.angle_alpha   90.00
_cell.angle_beta   90.00
_cell.angle_gamma   90.00
#
_symmetry.space_group_name_H-M   'P 1'
#
loop_
_entity.id
_entity.type
_entity.pdbx_description
1 polymer ?
#
loop_
_entity_poly.entity_id
_entity_poly.type
_entity_poly.pdbx_seq_one_letter_code
_entity_poly.pdbx_strand_id
1 'polypeptide(L)'
;MGLVDEGRSYVDAMTRYYNVEPNIKNYVRMVDLLARSGLLKEAEKLIDSMPIAPDVVTWGALLGACRKHGNSEMGERVGRKLLELQPDHDGFHPPGTDEVLLDIDKEKEESTLFRHSEKLAITYGLISMAPSPPIRIIKNLKTYSDCHAAAKLLTKAFNREIVVRDQHQFHHFKDGSFSCVEF
;
A
#
# COMPACT_ATOMS: atom_id res chain seq x y z
N MET A 1 26.60 11.99 16.05
CA MET A 1 25.93 10.69 15.97
C MET A 1 24.69 10.88 15.12
N GLY A 2 24.33 9.91 14.27
CA GLY A 2 23.16 10.05 13.41
C GLY A 2 21.85 9.84 14.18
N LEU A 3 20.73 10.39 13.70
CA LEU A 3 19.40 10.15 14.27
C LEU A 3 19.06 8.64 14.35
N VAL A 4 19.61 7.83 13.43
CA VAL A 4 19.47 6.36 13.44
C VAL A 4 20.18 5.72 14.63
N ASP A 5 21.40 6.17 14.95
CA ASP A 5 22.18 5.63 16.07
C ASP A 5 21.50 5.93 17.41
N GLU A 6 20.98 7.15 17.54
CA GLU A 6 20.16 7.56 18.69
C GLU A 6 18.88 6.73 18.81
N GLY A 7 18.18 6.50 17.69
CA GLY A 7 17.00 5.64 17.65
C GLY A 7 17.28 4.20 18.12
N ARG A 8 18.39 3.61 17.68
CA ARG A 8 18.82 2.28 18.14
C ARG A 8 19.16 2.28 19.63
N SER A 9 19.95 3.24 20.07
CA SER A 9 20.32 3.36 21.48
C SER A 9 19.09 3.50 22.37
N TYR A 10 18.05 4.19 21.91
CA TYR A 10 16.79 4.33 22.64
C TYR A 10 16.06 2.99 22.77
N VAL A 11 15.88 2.26 21.66
CA VAL A 11 15.22 0.93 21.67
C VAL A 11 16.02 -0.07 22.51
N ASP A 12 17.34 -0.09 22.38
CA ASP A 12 18.22 -0.97 23.17
C ASP A 12 18.16 -0.62 24.68
N ALA A 13 18.09 0.66 25.02
CA ALA A 13 17.99 1.09 26.40
C ALA A 13 16.67 0.66 27.06
N MET A 14 15.56 0.68 26.30
CA MET A 14 14.25 0.21 26.79
C MET A 14 14.33 -1.25 27.27
N THR A 15 14.95 -2.12 26.47
CA THR A 15 15.07 -3.54 26.80
C THR A 15 16.12 -3.78 27.88
N ARG A 16 17.31 -3.15 27.78
CA ARG A 16 18.46 -3.46 28.66
C ARG A 16 18.40 -2.80 30.03
N TYR A 17 17.94 -1.56 30.13
CA TYR A 17 18.02 -0.79 31.38
C TYR A 17 16.66 -0.62 32.05
N TYR A 18 15.60 -0.51 31.26
CA TYR A 18 14.25 -0.29 31.79
C TYR A 18 13.41 -1.56 31.85
N ASN A 19 13.90 -2.67 31.27
CA ASN A 19 13.19 -3.96 31.18
C ASN A 19 11.76 -3.80 30.61
N VAL A 20 11.60 -2.87 29.65
CA VAL A 20 10.35 -2.58 28.94
C VAL A 20 10.47 -3.11 27.52
N GLU A 21 9.55 -3.98 27.12
CA GLU A 21 9.50 -4.45 25.73
C GLU A 21 9.04 -3.32 24.78
N PRO A 22 9.69 -3.15 23.62
CA PRO A 22 9.25 -2.18 22.63
C PRO A 22 7.83 -2.50 22.15
N ASN A 23 6.92 -1.54 22.27
CA ASN A 23 5.56 -1.66 21.73
C ASN A 23 5.52 -1.33 20.23
N ILE A 24 4.37 -1.57 19.60
CA ILE A 24 4.17 -1.30 18.16
C ILE A 24 4.55 0.13 17.74
N LYS A 25 4.28 1.14 18.59
CA LYS A 25 4.62 2.53 18.27
C LYS A 25 6.13 2.73 18.16
N ASN A 26 6.92 2.01 18.96
CA ASN A 26 8.38 2.08 18.90
C ASN A 26 8.91 1.49 17.58
N TYR A 27 8.35 0.35 17.15
CA TYR A 27 8.69 -0.24 15.85
C TYR A 27 8.33 0.70 14.69
N VAL A 28 7.12 1.26 14.67
CA VAL A 28 6.69 2.21 13.62
C VAL A 28 7.64 3.41 13.55
N ARG A 29 8.03 3.98 14.69
CA ARG A 29 8.97 5.10 14.74
C ARG A 29 10.36 4.72 14.22
N MET A 30 10.82 3.53 14.55
CA MET A 30 12.12 3.02 14.10
C MET A 30 12.11 2.72 12.60
N VAL A 31 11.04 2.13 12.08
CA VAL A 31 10.84 1.91 10.63
C VAL A 31 10.84 3.24 9.88
N ASP A 32 10.09 4.23 10.35
CA ASP A 32 9.99 5.56 9.77
C ASP A 32 11.35 6.29 9.77
N LEU A 33 12.12 6.15 10.84
CA LEU A 33 13.49 6.67 10.96
C LEU A 33 14.48 5.99 9.99
N LEU A 34 14.45 4.66 9.88
CA LEU A 34 15.28 3.91 8.93
C LEU A 34 14.92 4.25 7.48
N ALA A 35 13.62 4.29 7.18
CA ALA A 35 13.09 4.61 5.86
C ALA A 35 13.54 6.00 5.39
N ARG A 36 13.37 7.04 6.23
CA ARG A 36 13.80 8.41 5.90
C ARG A 36 15.31 8.57 5.74
N SER A 37 16.09 7.69 6.35
CA SER A 37 17.56 7.67 6.28
C SER A 37 18.07 6.85 5.09
N GLY A 38 17.19 6.30 4.26
CA GLY A 38 17.55 5.48 3.09
C GLY A 38 17.97 4.05 3.42
N LEU A 39 17.87 3.62 4.69
CA LEU A 39 18.17 2.27 5.15
C LEU A 39 17.00 1.32 4.89
N LEU A 40 16.53 1.29 3.63
CA LEU A 40 15.26 0.66 3.25
C LEU A 40 15.25 -0.85 3.53
N LYS A 41 16.36 -1.55 3.26
CA LYS A 41 16.49 -3.00 3.53
C LYS A 41 16.41 -3.31 5.01
N GLU A 42 16.91 -2.42 5.86
CA GLU A 42 16.83 -2.59 7.31
C GLU A 42 15.44 -2.26 7.84
N ALA A 43 14.79 -1.22 7.28
CA ALA A 43 13.41 -0.91 7.58
C ALA A 43 12.49 -2.11 7.26
N GLU A 44 12.67 -2.74 6.08
CA GLU A 44 11.91 -3.92 5.68
C GLU A 44 12.14 -5.11 6.62
N LYS A 45 13.41 -5.42 6.96
CA LYS A 45 13.73 -6.48 7.92
C LYS A 45 13.12 -6.23 9.30
N LEU A 46 13.12 -4.98 9.75
CA LEU A 46 12.52 -4.62 11.03
C LEU A 46 11.01 -4.87 11.01
N ILE A 47 10.33 -4.51 9.92
CA ILE A 47 8.90 -4.80 9.73
C ILE A 47 8.63 -6.31 9.78
N ASP A 48 9.42 -7.11 9.06
CA ASP A 48 9.25 -8.57 9.04
C ASP A 48 9.54 -9.23 10.40
N SER A 49 10.31 -8.58 11.28
CA SER A 49 10.60 -9.04 12.64
C SER A 49 9.57 -8.58 13.69
N MET A 50 8.58 -7.77 13.30
CA MET A 50 7.58 -7.28 14.25
C MET A 50 6.74 -8.44 14.80
N PRO A 51 6.50 -8.49 16.12
CA PRO A 51 5.66 -9.53 16.74
C PRO A 51 4.16 -9.37 16.43
N ILE A 52 3.80 -8.29 15.72
CA ILE A 52 2.41 -7.91 15.38
C ILE A 52 2.41 -7.50 13.91
N ALA A 53 1.32 -7.81 13.20
CA ALA A 53 1.15 -7.47 11.80
C ALA A 53 1.28 -5.93 11.58
N PRO A 54 2.16 -5.50 10.66
CA PRO A 54 2.31 -4.09 10.29
C PRO A 54 1.06 -3.55 9.59
N ASP A 55 0.71 -2.31 9.91
CA ASP A 55 -0.48 -1.63 9.37
C ASP A 55 -0.17 -0.81 8.08
N VAL A 56 -1.23 -0.25 7.48
CA VAL A 56 -1.15 0.58 6.26
C VAL A 56 -0.20 1.77 6.46
N VAL A 57 -0.14 2.34 7.67
CA VAL A 57 0.72 3.49 7.99
C VAL A 57 2.20 3.10 7.91
N THR A 58 2.54 1.93 8.46
CA THR A 58 3.91 1.39 8.48
C THR A 58 4.42 1.12 7.05
N TRP A 59 3.62 0.42 6.23
CA TRP A 59 3.99 0.17 4.83
C TRP A 59 3.98 1.44 3.98
N GLY A 60 3.07 2.38 4.23
CA GLY A 60 3.02 3.66 3.55
C GLY A 60 4.27 4.51 3.76
N ALA A 61 4.83 4.51 4.99
CA ALA A 61 6.08 5.19 5.30
C ALA A 61 7.26 4.59 4.51
N LEU A 62 7.36 3.26 4.45
CA LEU A 62 8.41 2.59 3.68
C LEU A 62 8.27 2.83 2.16
N LEU A 63 7.05 2.80 1.63
CA LEU A 63 6.79 3.07 0.21
C LEU A 63 7.15 4.51 -0.18
N GLY A 64 6.81 5.49 0.67
CA GLY A 64 7.20 6.89 0.48
C GLY A 64 8.72 7.08 0.45
N ALA A 65 9.44 6.36 1.29
CA ALA A 65 10.89 6.35 1.28
C ALA A 65 11.47 5.66 0.03
N CYS A 66 10.89 4.55 -0.43
CA CYS A 66 11.29 3.88 -1.67
C CYS A 66 11.20 4.84 -2.86
N ARG A 67 10.10 5.63 -2.96
CA ARG A 67 9.96 6.70 -3.95
C ARG A 67 11.05 7.75 -3.82
N LYS A 68 11.29 8.27 -2.61
CA LYS A 68 12.28 9.33 -2.37
C LYS A 68 13.70 8.90 -2.75
N HIS A 69 14.03 7.63 -2.51
CA HIS A 69 15.36 7.07 -2.74
C HIS A 69 15.49 6.33 -4.09
N GLY A 70 14.46 6.35 -4.94
CA GLY A 70 14.47 5.71 -6.26
C GLY A 70 14.58 4.19 -6.24
N ASN A 71 14.20 3.53 -5.14
CA ASN A 71 14.24 2.07 -5.02
C ASN A 71 12.94 1.45 -5.52
N SER A 72 12.81 1.35 -6.84
CA SER A 72 11.58 0.92 -7.48
C SER A 72 11.20 -0.54 -7.22
N GLU A 73 12.21 -1.43 -7.16
CA GLU A 73 12.01 -2.85 -6.88
C GLU A 73 11.37 -3.08 -5.50
N MET A 74 11.92 -2.43 -4.46
CA MET A 74 11.33 -2.53 -3.11
C MET A 74 9.98 -1.82 -3.03
N GLY A 75 9.83 -0.67 -3.69
CA GLY A 75 8.57 0.06 -3.73
C GLY A 75 7.42 -0.79 -4.30
N GLU A 76 7.69 -1.58 -5.34
CA GLU A 76 6.67 -2.47 -5.92
C GLU A 76 6.27 -3.58 -4.93
N ARG A 77 7.25 -4.24 -4.29
CA ARG A 77 6.99 -5.28 -3.29
C ARG A 77 6.17 -4.75 -2.10
N VAL A 78 6.54 -3.59 -1.57
CA VAL A 78 5.83 -2.93 -0.47
C VAL A 78 4.43 -2.49 -0.88
N GLY A 79 4.28 -1.95 -2.09
CA GLY A 79 2.99 -1.56 -2.63
C GLY A 79 2.02 -2.74 -2.71
N ARG A 80 2.50 -3.92 -3.11
CA ARG A 80 1.69 -5.15 -3.13
C ARG A 80 1.20 -5.55 -1.74
N LYS A 81 2.08 -5.55 -0.72
CA LYS A 81 1.70 -5.83 0.67
C LYS A 81 0.64 -4.85 1.20
N LEU A 82 0.75 -3.56 0.85
CA LEU A 82 -0.22 -2.54 1.26
C LEU A 82 -1.61 -2.78 0.66
N LEU A 83 -1.67 -3.33 -0.55
CA LEU A 83 -2.93 -3.70 -1.21
C LEU A 83 -3.54 -4.99 -0.65
N GLU A 84 -2.71 -5.94 -0.22
CA GLU A 84 -3.15 -7.21 0.41
C GLU A 84 -3.74 -6.98 1.81
N LEU A 85 -3.24 -6.00 2.57
CA LEU A 85 -3.73 -5.66 3.91
C LEU A 85 -5.14 -5.04 3.93
N GLN A 86 -5.76 -4.86 2.76
CA GLN A 86 -7.11 -4.33 2.65
C GLN A 86 -8.01 -5.21 1.76
N PRO A 87 -8.46 -6.36 2.29
CA PRO A 87 -9.47 -7.19 1.63
C PRO A 87 -10.89 -6.59 1.70
N ASP A 88 -11.18 -5.70 2.67
CA ASP A 88 -12.56 -5.21 2.87
C ASP A 88 -12.92 -3.99 2.02
N HIS A 89 -13.29 -4.29 0.78
CA HIS A 89 -14.58 -3.85 0.23
C HIS A 89 -15.16 -4.95 -0.68
N ASP A 90 -15.12 -6.19 -0.22
CA ASP A 90 -15.97 -7.25 -0.77
C ASP A 90 -17.36 -7.09 -0.13
N GLY A 91 -18.26 -6.45 -0.86
CA GLY A 91 -19.69 -6.43 -0.56
C GLY A 91 -20.35 -7.79 -0.79
N PHE A 92 -19.86 -8.85 -0.13
CA PHE A 92 -20.52 -10.16 -0.12
C PHE A 92 -20.96 -10.52 1.30
N HIS A 93 -22.22 -10.19 1.58
CA HIS A 93 -22.99 -10.82 2.65
C HIS A 93 -23.08 -12.32 2.37
N PRO A 94 -22.91 -13.21 3.37
CA PRO A 94 -23.35 -14.59 3.21
C PRO A 94 -24.86 -14.66 3.53
N PRO A 95 -25.74 -15.00 2.60
CA PRO A 95 -26.96 -15.70 2.97
C PRO A 95 -26.64 -17.20 3.09
N GLY A 96 -27.34 -17.86 4.02
CA GLY A 96 -27.03 -19.20 4.50
C GLY A 96 -26.88 -20.29 3.43
N THR A 97 -26.14 -21.32 3.86
CA THR A 97 -26.30 -22.76 3.58
C THR A 97 -26.99 -23.20 2.28
N ASP A 98 -26.26 -24.08 1.59
CA ASP A 98 -26.67 -24.99 0.51
C ASP A 98 -26.90 -24.38 -0.88
N GLU A 99 -25.88 -24.51 -1.74
CA GLU A 99 -25.99 -25.40 -2.91
C GLU A 99 -24.62 -25.70 -3.53
N VAL A 100 -24.51 -26.93 -4.00
CA VAL A 100 -23.31 -27.69 -4.37
C VAL A 100 -23.13 -27.66 -5.89
N LEU A 101 -21.89 -27.40 -6.34
CA LEU A 101 -21.27 -27.71 -7.65
C LEU A 101 -21.88 -26.96 -8.87
N LEU A 102 -21.07 -26.42 -9.78
CA LEU A 102 -20.43 -27.17 -10.85
C LEU A 102 -19.15 -26.49 -11.37
N ASP A 103 -18.28 -27.33 -11.93
CA ASP A 103 -16.97 -27.05 -12.49
C ASP A 103 -16.91 -25.82 -13.41
N ILE A 104 -15.97 -24.90 -13.12
CA ILE A 104 -15.38 -24.02 -14.13
C ILE A 104 -13.86 -24.03 -13.97
N ASP A 105 -13.25 -24.67 -14.95
CA ASP A 105 -11.83 -24.73 -15.28
C ASP A 105 -11.12 -23.38 -15.23
N LYS A 106 -9.89 -23.37 -14.69
CA LYS A 106 -8.73 -22.48 -15.01
C LYS A 106 -8.88 -20.95 -15.14
N GLU A 107 -10.05 -20.33 -15.01
CA GLU A 107 -10.24 -18.87 -15.19
C GLU A 107 -10.05 -18.04 -13.90
N LYS A 108 -9.90 -18.68 -12.73
CA LYS A 108 -9.75 -17.94 -11.46
C LYS A 108 -8.41 -17.21 -11.32
N GLU A 109 -7.32 -17.75 -11.86
CA GLU A 109 -5.96 -17.23 -11.66
C GLU A 109 -5.67 -15.96 -12.51
N GLU A 110 -6.23 -15.88 -13.72
CA GLU A 110 -6.15 -14.67 -14.57
C GLU A 110 -7.05 -13.53 -14.06
N SER A 111 -8.19 -13.86 -13.44
CA SER A 111 -9.12 -12.86 -12.88
C SER A 111 -8.51 -12.07 -11.70
N THR A 112 -7.67 -12.73 -10.90
CA THR A 112 -6.91 -12.09 -9.83
C THR A 112 -5.85 -11.15 -10.39
N LEU A 113 -5.15 -11.52 -11.48
CA LEU A 113 -4.14 -10.65 -12.09
C LEU A 113 -4.76 -9.38 -12.69
N PHE A 114 -5.96 -9.48 -13.28
CA PHE A 114 -6.63 -8.38 -13.96
C PHE A 114 -7.17 -7.30 -13.00
N ARG A 115 -7.67 -7.67 -11.80
CA ARG A 115 -8.10 -6.74 -10.73
C ARG A 115 -6.96 -5.93 -10.09
N HIS A 116 -5.70 -6.29 -10.35
CA HIS A 116 -4.52 -5.63 -9.77
C HIS A 116 -3.75 -4.76 -10.75
N SER A 117 -4.08 -4.78 -12.04
CA SER A 117 -3.31 -4.05 -13.05
C SER A 117 -3.34 -2.52 -12.83
N GLU A 118 -4.48 -1.98 -12.39
CA GLU A 118 -4.60 -0.57 -12.02
C GLU A 118 -3.82 -0.27 -10.74
N LYS A 119 -3.92 -1.16 -9.75
CA LYS A 119 -3.22 -0.99 -8.47
C LYS A 119 -1.71 -0.98 -8.68
N LEU A 120 -1.18 -1.90 -9.49
CA LEU A 120 0.22 -1.94 -9.91
C LEU A 120 0.59 -0.70 -10.73
N ALA A 121 -0.27 -0.24 -11.65
CA ALA A 121 -0.02 0.97 -12.43
C ALA A 121 0.01 2.23 -11.54
N ILE A 122 -0.84 2.32 -10.51
CA ILE A 122 -0.80 3.40 -9.52
C ILE A 122 0.50 3.32 -8.73
N THR A 123 0.83 2.15 -8.17
CA THR A 123 2.06 1.95 -7.39
C THR A 123 3.30 2.30 -8.21
N TYR A 124 3.38 1.81 -9.45
CA TYR A 124 4.48 2.12 -10.37
C TYR A 124 4.51 3.62 -10.70
N GLY A 125 3.35 4.24 -10.97
CA GLY A 125 3.25 5.68 -11.20
C GLY A 125 3.72 6.50 -9.99
N LEU A 126 3.42 6.06 -8.76
CA LEU A 126 3.88 6.70 -7.54
C LEU A 126 5.40 6.62 -7.38
N ILE A 127 6.00 5.50 -7.77
CA ILE A 127 7.44 5.26 -7.63
C ILE A 127 8.24 5.97 -8.72
N SER A 128 7.79 5.87 -9.97
CA SER A 128 8.59 6.17 -11.16
C SER A 128 8.31 7.56 -11.75
N MET A 129 7.25 8.24 -11.32
CA MET A 129 6.91 9.58 -11.83
C MET A 129 7.31 10.70 -10.86
N ALA A 130 7.56 11.89 -11.41
CA ALA A 130 7.82 13.09 -10.61
C ALA A 130 6.64 13.39 -9.64
N PRO A 131 6.85 13.97 -8.44
CA PRO A 131 5.81 14.14 -7.41
C PRO A 131 4.69 15.14 -7.70
N SER A 132 4.73 15.88 -8.81
CA SER A 132 3.68 16.84 -9.22
C SER A 132 2.60 16.33 -10.21
N PRO A 133 2.90 15.75 -11.39
CA PRO A 133 1.88 15.46 -12.41
C PRO A 133 0.90 14.35 -12.02
N PRO A 134 -0.43 14.46 -12.22
CA PRO A 134 -1.37 13.40 -11.87
C PRO A 134 -1.03 12.05 -12.53
N ILE A 135 -1.26 10.94 -11.82
CA ILE A 135 -1.12 9.59 -12.40
C ILE A 135 -2.37 9.32 -13.24
N ARG A 136 -2.19 9.07 -14.54
CA ARG A 136 -3.29 8.79 -15.47
C ARG A 136 -3.24 7.33 -15.90
N ILE A 137 -4.31 6.60 -15.65
CA ILE A 137 -4.45 5.19 -16.01
C ILE A 137 -5.62 5.08 -16.99
N ILE A 138 -5.34 4.52 -18.16
CA ILE A 138 -6.37 4.20 -19.15
C ILE A 138 -6.51 2.69 -19.16
N LYS A 139 -7.73 2.21 -18.95
CA LYS A 139 -8.03 0.79 -19.00
C LYS A 139 -9.23 0.50 -19.88
N ASN A 140 -9.22 -0.71 -20.44
CA ASN A 140 -10.29 -1.21 -21.29
C ASN A 140 -11.34 -1.99 -20.51
N LEU A 141 -11.24 -2.15 -19.19
CA LEU A 141 -12.24 -2.84 -18.36
C LEU A 141 -12.86 -1.91 -17.31
N LYS A 142 -14.04 -2.27 -16.83
CA LYS A 142 -14.80 -1.49 -15.83
C LYS A 142 -14.01 -1.32 -14.52
N THR A 143 -14.20 -0.17 -13.87
CA THR A 143 -13.66 0.06 -12.51
C THR A 143 -14.57 -0.53 -11.45
N TYR A 144 -14.02 -1.44 -10.64
CA TYR A 144 -14.70 -2.06 -9.50
C TYR A 144 -14.42 -1.29 -8.20
N SER A 145 -15.23 -1.56 -7.17
CA SER A 145 -15.21 -0.84 -5.88
C SER A 145 -13.84 -0.89 -5.16
N ASP A 146 -13.13 -2.00 -5.31
CA ASP A 146 -11.78 -2.23 -4.76
C ASP A 146 -10.72 -1.28 -5.34
N CYS A 147 -10.82 -0.93 -6.61
CA CYS A 147 -9.94 0.03 -7.28
C CYS A 147 -10.16 1.44 -6.74
N HIS A 148 -11.41 1.79 -6.39
CA HIS A 148 -11.75 3.09 -5.81
C HIS A 148 -11.19 3.25 -4.40
N ALA A 149 -11.30 2.22 -3.56
CA ALA A 149 -10.76 2.23 -2.20
C ALA A 149 -9.24 2.43 -2.20
N ALA A 150 -8.53 1.66 -3.04
CA ALA A 150 -7.08 1.76 -3.19
C ALA A 150 -6.66 3.16 -3.69
N ALA A 151 -7.28 3.65 -4.76
CA ALA A 151 -6.94 4.96 -5.33
C ALA A 151 -7.17 6.10 -4.33
N LYS A 152 -8.30 6.12 -3.60
CA LYS A 152 -8.55 7.12 -2.53
C LYS A 152 -7.45 7.11 -1.49
N LEU A 153 -7.13 5.95 -0.93
CA LEU A 153 -6.12 5.85 0.12
C LEU A 153 -4.74 6.28 -0.37
N LEU A 154 -4.37 5.90 -1.58
CA LEU A 154 -3.11 6.31 -2.19
C LEU A 154 -3.08 7.82 -2.44
N THR A 155 -4.16 8.44 -2.91
CA THR A 155 -4.21 9.91 -3.05
C THR A 155 -4.03 10.63 -1.73
N LYS A 156 -4.62 10.10 -0.64
CA LYS A 156 -4.47 10.65 0.71
C LYS A 156 -3.07 10.43 1.28
N ALA A 157 -2.50 9.23 1.11
CA ALA A 157 -1.18 8.88 1.64
C ALA A 157 -0.04 9.62 0.93
N PHE A 158 -0.17 9.82 -0.39
CA PHE A 158 0.90 10.38 -1.22
C PHE A 158 0.68 11.84 -1.65
N ASN A 159 -0.45 12.44 -1.23
CA ASN A 159 -0.89 13.77 -1.65
C ASN A 159 -0.80 13.94 -3.17
N ARG A 160 -1.42 13.01 -3.89
CA ARG A 160 -1.25 12.81 -5.33
C ARG A 160 -2.57 12.54 -6.02
N GLU A 161 -2.85 13.30 -7.07
CA GLU A 161 -4.03 13.08 -7.90
C GLU A 161 -3.87 11.85 -8.79
N ILE A 162 -4.93 11.05 -8.89
CA ILE A 162 -5.01 9.87 -9.76
C ILE A 162 -6.26 10.01 -10.64
N VAL A 163 -6.12 9.82 -11.94
CA VAL A 163 -7.23 9.80 -12.90
C VAL A 163 -7.26 8.43 -13.54
N VAL A 164 -8.35 7.71 -13.37
CA VAL A 164 -8.59 6.41 -14.01
C VAL A 164 -9.70 6.57 -15.04
N ARG A 165 -9.42 6.24 -16.29
CA ARG A 165 -10.40 6.18 -17.37
C ARG A 165 -10.73 4.73 -17.68
N ASP A 166 -11.99 4.35 -17.52
CA ASP A 166 -12.48 3.08 -18.04
C ASP A 166 -13.32 3.26 -19.32
N GLN A 167 -14.01 2.20 -19.74
CA GLN A 167 -14.84 2.22 -20.96
C GLN A 167 -16.01 3.21 -20.88
N HIS A 168 -16.49 3.55 -19.69
CA HIS A 168 -17.74 4.27 -19.49
C HIS A 168 -17.53 5.64 -18.84
N GLN A 169 -16.54 5.77 -17.95
CA GLN A 169 -16.42 6.93 -17.08
C GLN A 169 -14.96 7.32 -16.81
N PHE A 170 -14.78 8.59 -16.45
CA PHE A 170 -13.58 9.03 -15.74
C PHE A 170 -13.82 9.01 -14.24
N HIS A 171 -12.86 8.44 -13.53
CA HIS A 171 -12.78 8.44 -12.08
C HIS A 171 -11.61 9.34 -11.70
N HIS A 172 -11.89 10.47 -11.08
CA HIS A 172 -10.88 11.38 -10.56
C HIS A 172 -10.76 11.22 -9.06
N PHE A 173 -9.56 10.92 -8.56
CA PHE A 173 -9.28 10.73 -7.14
C PHE A 173 -8.34 11.82 -6.64
N LYS A 174 -8.69 12.39 -5.48
CA LYS A 174 -7.93 13.47 -4.83
C LYS A 174 -8.24 13.51 -3.34
N ASP A 175 -7.22 13.67 -2.51
CA ASP A 175 -7.33 13.86 -1.05
C ASP A 175 -8.19 12.79 -0.32
N GLY A 176 -8.17 11.55 -0.79
CA GLY A 176 -9.00 10.48 -0.21
C GLY A 176 -10.45 10.45 -0.70
N SER A 177 -10.83 11.36 -1.59
CA SER A 177 -12.14 11.45 -2.22
C SER A 177 -12.07 11.05 -3.70
N PHE A 178 -13.23 10.85 -4.32
CA PHE A 178 -13.36 10.57 -5.74
C PHE A 178 -14.57 11.27 -6.35
N SER A 179 -14.48 11.61 -7.63
CA SER A 179 -15.60 12.06 -8.44
C SER A 179 -15.65 11.27 -9.74
N CYS A 180 -16.85 10.84 -10.12
CA CYS A 180 -17.09 10.18 -11.41
C CYS A 180 -17.70 11.19 -12.39
N VAL A 181 -17.20 11.19 -13.62
CA VAL A 181 -17.77 11.95 -14.73
C VAL A 181 -18.13 10.95 -15.82
N GLU A 182 -19.42 10.83 -16.09
CA GLU A 182 -19.96 10.08 -17.23
C GLU A 182 -19.79 10.89 -18.52
N PHE A 183 -19.68 10.20 -19.64
CA PHE A 183 -19.66 10.80 -20.97
C PHE A 183 -21.07 10.89 -21.57
#